data_AF-A0A4Q1JI92-F1
#
_entry.id   AF-A0A4Q1JI92-F1
#
_cell.length_a   1.000
_cell.length_b   1.000
_cell.length_c   1.000
_cell.angle_alpha   90.00
_cell.angle_beta   90.00
_cell.angle_gamma   90.00
#
_symmetry.space_group_name_H-M   'P 1'
#
loop_
_entity.id
_entity.type
_entity.pdbx_description
1 polymer ?
#
loop_
_entity_poly.entity_id
_entity_poly.type
_entity_poly.pdbx_seq_one_letter_code
_entity_poly.pdbx_strand_id
1 'polypeptide(L)'
;MIKFKRHIKVDGEIFETWMGLEIKKKGGRPNVSVYYYTDDPELEMSAHHLIKANFQSKDEAVKHGCLFMRAMYKDMIKREKGLVNNDEEENEVDW
;
A
#
# COMPACT_ATOMS: atom_id res chain seq x y z
N MET A 1 3.17 -1.91 -17.64
CA MET A 1 2.60 -1.22 -16.45
C MET A 1 3.41 0.03 -16.19
N ILE A 2 2.78 1.16 -15.85
CA ILE A 2 3.48 2.38 -15.45
C ILE A 2 3.84 2.22 -13.97
N LYS A 3 5.15 2.22 -13.66
CA LYS A 3 5.68 2.12 -12.29
C LYS A 3 5.96 3.53 -11.77
N PHE A 4 5.63 3.81 -10.52
CA PHE A 4 5.93 5.09 -9.88
C PHE A 4 6.00 4.94 -8.37
N LYS A 5 6.82 5.77 -7.72
CA LYS A 5 7.01 5.78 -6.27
C LYS A 5 6.16 6.87 -5.62
N ARG A 6 5.64 6.62 -4.43
CA ARG A 6 4.87 7.59 -3.62
C ARG A 6 5.37 7.61 -2.19
N HIS A 7 5.38 8.81 -1.61
CA HIS A 7 5.55 9.05 -0.18
C HIS A 7 4.18 9.15 0.47
N ILE A 8 3.89 8.29 1.45
CA ILE A 8 2.60 8.22 2.13
C ILE A 8 2.81 8.58 3.59
N LYS A 9 2.28 9.73 4.00
CA LYS A 9 2.38 10.22 5.38
C LYS A 9 1.26 9.65 6.25
N VAL A 10 1.63 8.95 7.32
CA VAL A 10 0.71 8.34 8.29
C VAL A 10 1.22 8.62 9.71
N ASP A 11 0.39 9.24 10.54
CA ASP A 11 0.66 9.49 11.97
C ASP A 11 2.04 10.09 12.31
N GLY A 12 2.62 10.88 11.39
CA GLY A 12 3.92 11.53 11.55
C GLY A 12 5.06 10.86 10.79
N GLU A 13 4.89 9.58 10.42
CA GLU A 13 5.84 8.79 9.65
C GLU A 13 5.60 8.90 8.14
N ILE A 14 6.65 8.65 7.36
CA ILE A 14 6.61 8.65 5.90
C ILE A 14 6.98 7.26 5.40
N PHE A 15 6.05 6.62 4.69
CA PHE A 15 6.26 5.35 4.04
C PHE A 15 6.53 5.57 2.55
N GLU A 16 7.53 4.88 2.02
CA GLU A 16 7.79 4.83 0.58
C GLU A 16 7.12 3.60 -0.02
N THR A 17 6.30 3.80 -1.04
CA THR A 17 5.60 2.70 -1.73
C THR A 17 5.82 2.79 -3.23
N TRP A 18 6.21 1.66 -3.83
CA TRP A 18 6.14 1.47 -5.27
C TRP A 18 4.73 1.08 -5.70
N MET A 19 4.22 1.76 -6.71
CA MET A 19 2.89 1.57 -7.25
C MET A 19 2.93 1.31 -8.75
N GLY A 20 1.93 0.58 -9.22
CA GLY A 20 1.72 0.26 -10.63
C GLY A 20 0.40 0.78 -11.14
N LEU A 21 0.38 1.30 -12.37
CA LEU A 21 -0.84 1.60 -13.11
C LEU A 21 -0.85 0.83 -14.43
N GLU A 22 -1.92 0.08 -14.66
CA GLU A 22 -2.22 -0.50 -15.97
C GLU A 22 -3.40 0.25 -16.59
N ILE A 23 -3.26 0.70 -17.83
CA ILE A 23 -4.32 1.42 -18.54
C ILE A 23 -4.64 0.65 -19.81
N LYS A 24 -5.86 0.12 -19.88
CA LYS A 24 -6.41 -0.57 -21.05
C LYS A 24 -7.59 0.23 -21.61
N LYS A 25 -7.94 -0.01 -22.87
CA LYS A 25 -9.21 0.46 -23.44
C LYS A 25 -10.24 -0.65 -23.35
N LYS A 26 -11.42 -0.38 -22.77
CA LYS A 26 -12.54 -1.32 -22.73
C LYS A 26 -13.80 -0.58 -23.18
N GLY A 27 -14.36 -0.97 -24.33
CA GLY A 27 -15.56 -0.32 -24.89
C GLY A 27 -15.38 1.17 -25.20
N GLY A 28 -14.20 1.56 -25.69
CA GLY A 28 -13.89 2.96 -26.03
C GLY A 28 -13.57 3.87 -24.82
N ARG A 29 -13.74 3.39 -23.58
CA ARG A 29 -13.38 4.11 -22.36
C ARG A 29 -12.09 3.59 -21.75
N PRO A 30 -11.31 4.44 -21.07
CA PRO A 30 -10.17 3.99 -20.28
C PRO A 30 -10.64 3.07 -19.15
N ASN A 31 -9.91 1.99 -18.95
CA ASN A 31 -10.02 1.09 -17.82
C ASN A 31 -8.65 1.09 -17.14
N VAL A 32 -8.58 1.74 -15.99
CA VAL A 32 -7.34 1.89 -15.24
C VAL A 32 -7.38 0.96 -14.03
N SER A 33 -6.29 0.23 -13.81
CA SER A 33 -6.05 -0.63 -12.67
C SER A 33 -4.85 -0.13 -11.89
N VAL A 34 -4.94 -0.12 -10.56
CA VAL A 34 -3.87 0.30 -9.66
C VAL A 34 -3.37 -0.88 -8.82
N TYR A 35 -2.06 -0.94 -8.64
CA TYR A 35 -1.33 -2.00 -7.98
C TYR A 35 -0.35 -1.40 -6.97
N TYR A 36 0.02 -2.17 -5.95
CA TYR A 36 1.22 -1.91 -5.15
C TYR A 36 2.27 -2.98 -5.42
N TYR A 37 3.54 -2.65 -5.23
CA TYR A 37 4.64 -3.60 -5.25
C TYR A 37 5.06 -3.96 -3.82
N THR A 38 5.50 -5.19 -3.62
CA THR A 38 6.05 -5.64 -2.33
C THR A 38 7.42 -5.05 -2.04
N ASP A 39 8.18 -4.68 -3.08
CA ASP A 39 9.51 -4.05 -2.98
C ASP A 39 9.82 -3.22 -4.25
N ASP A 40 11.09 -2.87 -4.47
CA ASP A 40 11.55 -2.24 -5.70
C ASP A 40 11.17 -3.09 -6.93
N PRO A 41 10.47 -2.51 -7.93
CA PRO A 41 9.93 -3.25 -9.06
C PRO A 41 11.00 -3.73 -10.07
N GLU A 42 12.27 -3.43 -9.86
CA GLU A 42 13.40 -3.97 -10.64
C GLU A 42 14.02 -5.22 -9.99
N LEU A 43 13.64 -5.56 -8.75
CA LEU A 43 14.06 -6.79 -8.10
C LEU A 43 13.25 -7.99 -8.60
N GLU A 44 13.93 -9.11 -8.83
CA GLU A 44 13.31 -10.36 -9.33
C GLU A 44 12.21 -10.89 -8.40
N MET A 45 12.38 -10.71 -7.09
CA MET A 45 11.43 -11.17 -6.07
C MET A 45 10.29 -10.18 -5.81
N SER A 46 10.28 -9.02 -6.48
CA SER A 46 9.23 -8.01 -6.29
C SER A 46 7.96 -8.41 -7.01
N ALA A 47 6.88 -8.61 -6.24
CA ALA A 47 5.57 -8.92 -6.77
C ALA A 47 4.69 -7.66 -6.80
N HIS A 48 3.81 -7.57 -7.79
CA HIS A 48 2.77 -6.55 -7.83
C HIS A 48 1.41 -7.16 -7.52
N HIS A 49 0.66 -6.52 -6.62
CA HIS A 49 -0.65 -6.95 -6.20
C HIS A 49 -1.71 -5.93 -6.61
N LEU A 50 -2.80 -6.42 -7.18
CA LEU A 50 -3.92 -5.57 -7.58
C LEU A 50 -4.58 -4.98 -6.33
N ILE A 51 -4.67 -3.64 -6.28
CA ILE A 51 -5.49 -2.94 -5.30
C ILE A 51 -6.93 -2.90 -5.80
N LYS A 52 -7.13 -2.34 -7.00
CA LYS A 52 -8.45 -2.20 -7.63
C LYS A 52 -8.33 -1.93 -9.13
N ALA A 53 -9.34 -2.37 -9.88
CA ALA A 53 -9.48 -2.16 -11.32
C ALA A 53 -10.74 -1.36 -11.66
N ASN A 54 -10.91 -1.05 -12.96
CA ASN A 54 -12.09 -0.39 -13.55
C ASN A 54 -12.25 1.11 -13.22
N PHE A 55 -11.18 1.82 -12.90
CA PHE A 55 -11.23 3.28 -12.81
C PHE A 55 -11.35 3.91 -14.20
N GLN A 56 -12.04 5.06 -14.26
CA GLN A 56 -12.21 5.81 -15.51
C GLN A 56 -11.11 6.87 -15.71
N SER A 57 -10.26 7.09 -14.71
CA SER A 57 -9.13 8.03 -14.82
C SER A 57 -7.91 7.54 -14.03
N LYS A 58 -6.73 8.04 -14.43
CA LYS A 58 -5.47 7.75 -13.72
C LYS A 58 -5.48 8.36 -12.32
N ASP A 59 -5.99 9.58 -12.18
CA ASP A 59 -5.96 10.32 -10.92
C ASP A 59 -6.84 9.64 -9.85
N GLU A 60 -8.02 9.15 -10.25
CA GLU A 60 -8.90 8.38 -9.37
C GLU A 60 -8.21 7.09 -8.90
N ALA A 61 -7.57 6.37 -9.82
CA ALA A 61 -6.84 5.15 -9.52
C ALA A 61 -5.67 5.39 -8.55
N VAL A 62 -4.87 6.44 -8.79
CA VAL A 62 -3.75 6.82 -7.92
C VAL A 62 -4.26 7.24 -6.54
N LYS A 63 -5.29 8.09 -6.47
CA LYS A 63 -5.88 8.54 -5.21
C LYS A 63 -6.38 7.35 -4.40
N HIS A 64 -7.06 6.40 -5.04
CA HIS A 64 -7.55 5.20 -4.38
C HIS A 64 -6.40 4.33 -3.87
N GLY A 65 -5.36 4.12 -4.68
CA GLY A 65 -4.18 3.36 -4.26
C GLY A 65 -3.44 4.01 -3.08
N CYS A 66 -3.26 5.33 -3.07
CA CYS A 66 -2.68 6.03 -1.92
C CYS A 66 -3.52 5.88 -0.64
N LEU A 67 -4.86 5.94 -0.76
CA LEU A 67 -5.76 5.75 0.38
C LEU A 67 -5.70 4.31 0.93
N PHE A 68 -5.66 3.33 0.03
CA PHE A 68 -5.51 1.91 0.40
C PHE A 68 -4.22 1.69 1.18
N MET A 69 -3.08 2.15 0.66
CA MET A 69 -1.79 2.00 1.32
C MET A 69 -1.75 2.76 2.65
N ARG A 70 -2.34 3.96 2.72
CA ARG A 70 -2.46 4.71 3.98
C ARG A 70 -3.22 3.93 5.06
N ALA A 71 -4.31 3.26 4.70
CA ALA A 71 -5.05 2.41 5.62
C ALA A 71 -4.21 1.21 6.07
N MET A 72 -3.51 0.55 5.14
CA MET A 72 -2.62 -0.57 5.42
C MET A 72 -1.51 -0.19 6.42
N TYR A 73 -0.80 0.92 6.18
CA TYR A 73 0.24 1.41 7.09
C TYR A 73 -0.32 1.83 8.45
N LYS A 74 -1.51 2.44 8.48
CA LYS A 74 -2.16 2.77 9.75
C LYS A 74 -2.46 1.52 10.57
N ASP A 75 -2.92 0.45 9.93
CA ASP A 75 -3.17 -0.82 10.61
C ASP A 75 -1.88 -1.51 11.04
N MET A 76 -0.79 -1.37 10.27
CA MET A 76 0.55 -1.83 10.65
C MET A 76 1.04 -1.15 11.93
N ILE A 77 1.01 0.20 11.97
CA ILE A 77 1.41 0.99 13.15
C ILE A 77 0.57 0.62 14.38
N LYS A 78 -0.74 0.42 14.21
CA LYS A 78 -1.61 -0.01 15.32
C LYS A 78 -1.22 -1.39 15.86
N ARG A 79 -0.88 -2.33 14.98
CA ARG A 79 -0.44 -3.67 15.40
C ARG A 79 0.88 -3.59 16.14
N GLU A 80 1.84 -2.82 15.65
CA GLU A 80 3.11 -2.61 16.35
C GLU A 80 2.88 -2.01 17.75
N LYS A 81 2.05 -0.98 17.88
CA LYS A 81 1.70 -0.40 19.19
C LYS A 81 0.94 -1.38 20.10
N GLY A 82 0.05 -2.19 19.54
CA GLY A 82 -0.70 -3.20 20.29
C GLY A 82 0.18 -4.36 20.76
N LEU A 83 1.23 -4.71 20.01
CA LEU A 83 2.23 -5.71 20.39
C LEU A 83 3.14 -5.18 21.51
N VAL A 84 3.60 -3.93 21.41
CA VAL A 84 4.42 -3.28 22.46
C VAL A 84 3.67 -3.24 23.80
N ASN A 85 2.35 -3.03 23.80
CA ASN A 85 1.56 -3.03 25.03
C ASN A 85 1.36 -4.42 25.66
N ASN A 86 1.50 -5.51 24.91
CA ASN A 86 1.40 -6.88 25.44
C ASN A 86 2.74 -7.40 25.99
N ASP A 87 3.87 -6.94 25.43
CA ASP A 87 5.20 -7.37 25.87
C ASP A 87 5.59 -6.78 27.26
N GLU A 88 4.90 -5.72 27.72
CA GLU A 88 5.07 -5.14 29.05
C GLU A 88 4.32 -5.92 30.16
N GLU A 89 3.28 -6.71 29.84
CA GLU A 89 2.53 -7.50 30.82
C GLU A 89 3.09 -8.91 31.07
N GLU A 90 3.96 -9.44 30.18
CA GLU A 90 4.51 -10.82 30.31
C GLU A 90 5.82 -10.92 31.12
N ASN A 91 6.40 -9.80 31.59
CA ASN A 91 7.68 -9.81 32.36
C ASN A 91 7.52 -9.77 33.89
N GLU A 92 6.32 -10.00 34.43
CA GLU A 92 6.07 -10.09 35.88
C GLU A 92 5.50 -11.47 36.25
N VAL A 93 6.22 -12.54 35.88
CA VAL A 93 6.02 -13.87 36.48
C VAL A 93 7.28 -14.23 37.26
N ASP A 94 7.24 -13.87 38.54
CA ASP A 94 8.20 -14.20 39.58
C ASP A 94 8.15 -15.72 39.86
N TRP A 95 9.30 -16.41 39.74
CA TRP A 95 9.46 -17.83 40.11
C TRP A 95 10.12 -17.95 41.47
#